data_AF-A0A673NBS6-F1
#
_entry.id   AF-A0A673NBS6-F1
#
_cell.length_a   1.000
_cell.length_b   1.000
_cell.length_c   1.000
_cell.angle_alpha   90.00
_cell.angle_beta   90.00
_cell.angle_gamma   90.00
#
_symmetry.space_group_name_H-M   'P 1'
#
loop_
_entity.id
_entity.type
_entity.pdbx_description
1 polymer ?
#
loop_
_entity_poly.entity_id
_entity_poly.type
_entity_poly.pdbx_seq_one_letter_code
_entity_poly.pdbx_strand_id
1 'polypeptide(L)'
;LIVLILFKVNSINFVFPDRPPAPVNVSVMHLRADSATVSWEVPEGDIIIGFSISQQRMDGKMQRFIREVNTTSRSCVLWDLEEETDYIIQVQSIGLYGESQASKRVHFRTLKKTDRFPSNSSNQGLDKARHLQTGEMIIIVVVLLMWAAVIALFCRQYDIIKDNDSSNSKDGGLLRSKVGHL
;
A
#
# COMPACT_ATOMS: atom_id res chain seq x y z
N LEU A 1 -6.64 41.26 20.28
CA LEU A 1 -7.20 41.75 19.01
C LEU A 1 -6.48 41.17 17.78
N ILE A 2 -5.14 41.11 17.77
CA ILE A 2 -4.33 40.59 16.64
C ILE A 2 -4.57 39.09 16.33
N VAL A 3 -4.79 38.26 17.35
CA VAL A 3 -5.09 36.82 17.16
C VAL A 3 -6.47 36.59 16.54
N LEU A 4 -7.47 37.44 16.85
CA LEU A 4 -8.81 37.37 16.25
C LEU A 4 -8.83 37.82 14.78
N ILE A 5 -7.90 38.70 14.39
CA ILE A 5 -7.76 39.12 13.00
C ILE A 5 -7.27 37.94 12.15
N LEU A 6 -6.30 37.14 12.64
CA LEU A 6 -5.81 35.94 11.95
C LEU A 6 -6.90 34.88 11.73
N PHE A 7 -7.81 34.69 12.67
CA PHE A 7 -8.92 33.73 12.51
C PHE A 7 -10.00 34.20 11.53
N LYS A 8 -10.14 35.52 11.30
CA LYS A 8 -11.15 36.10 10.41
C LYS A 8 -10.69 36.21 8.94
N VAL A 9 -9.43 35.89 8.65
CA VAL A 9 -8.87 35.87 7.27
C VAL A 9 -9.10 34.54 6.54
N ASN A 10 -9.91 33.62 7.08
CA ASN A 10 -10.14 32.29 6.48
C ASN A 10 -11.04 32.27 5.23
N SER A 11 -11.29 33.40 4.56
CA SER A 11 -12.11 33.45 3.33
C SER A 11 -11.60 34.37 2.22
N ILE A 12 -10.37 34.90 2.30
CA ILE A 12 -9.75 35.53 1.12
C ILE A 12 -8.93 34.47 0.38
N ASN A 13 -9.41 34.07 -0.80
CA ASN A 13 -8.64 33.28 -1.76
C ASN A 13 -7.43 34.12 -2.22
N PHE A 14 -6.35 34.12 -1.44
CA PHE A 14 -5.03 34.54 -1.92
C PHE A 14 -4.59 33.51 -2.96
N VAL A 15 -4.97 33.74 -4.23
CA VAL A 15 -4.36 33.06 -5.36
C VAL A 15 -2.92 33.57 -5.40
N PHE A 16 -2.00 32.79 -4.84
CA PHE A 16 -0.59 33.00 -5.10
C PHE A 16 -0.39 32.58 -6.56
N PRO A 17 -0.05 33.51 -7.47
CA PRO A 17 -0.02 33.23 -8.91
C PRO A 17 0.97 32.11 -9.30
N ASP A 18 1.84 31.70 -8.38
CA ASP A 18 2.82 30.62 -8.58
C ASP A 18 2.42 29.29 -7.92
N ARG A 19 1.34 29.21 -7.13
CA ARG A 19 0.98 27.97 -6.41
C ARG A 19 -0.19 27.25 -7.09
N PRO A 20 -0.17 25.90 -7.11
CA PRO A 20 -1.22 25.12 -7.76
C PRO A 20 -2.60 25.33 -7.12
N PRO A 21 -3.69 25.00 -7.83
CA PRO A 21 -5.03 25.08 -7.28
C PRO A 21 -5.23 24.08 -6.15
N ALA A 22 -6.04 24.46 -5.17
CA ALA A 22 -6.43 23.59 -4.08
C ALA A 22 -7.28 22.42 -4.61
N PRO A 23 -7.10 21.20 -4.09
CA PRO A 23 -7.97 20.07 -4.42
C PRO A 23 -9.43 20.35 -4.06
N VAL A 24 -10.33 19.94 -4.93
CA VAL A 24 -11.79 20.05 -4.79
C VAL A 24 -12.41 18.65 -4.69
N ASN A 25 -13.71 18.58 -4.37
CA ASN A 25 -14.46 17.32 -4.30
C ASN A 25 -13.81 16.24 -3.42
N VAL A 26 -13.16 16.67 -2.33
CA VAL A 26 -12.57 15.73 -1.36
C VAL A 26 -13.68 14.89 -0.75
N SER A 27 -13.56 13.57 -0.89
CA SER A 27 -14.53 12.60 -0.41
C SER A 27 -13.83 11.41 0.26
N VAL A 28 -14.52 10.80 1.21
CA VAL A 28 -14.03 9.62 1.94
C VAL A 28 -14.90 8.42 1.57
N MET A 29 -14.25 7.35 1.16
CA MET A 29 -14.87 6.10 0.72
C MET A 29 -14.10 4.91 1.29
N HIS A 30 -14.65 3.70 1.16
CA HIS A 30 -14.06 2.47 1.70
C HIS A 30 -13.70 2.58 3.19
N LEU A 31 -14.59 3.19 3.97
CA LEU A 31 -14.41 3.40 5.40
C LEU A 31 -14.39 2.06 6.14
N ARG A 32 -13.37 1.85 6.97
CA ARG A 32 -13.16 0.67 7.82
C ARG A 32 -12.93 1.12 9.26
N ALA A 33 -12.63 0.16 10.14
CA ALA A 33 -12.28 0.44 11.53
C ALA A 33 -10.89 1.07 11.67
N ASP A 34 -9.96 0.71 10.79
CA ASP A 34 -8.53 1.08 10.86
C ASP A 34 -8.02 1.83 9.62
N SER A 35 -8.89 2.05 8.63
CA SER A 35 -8.49 2.59 7.34
C SER A 35 -9.65 3.28 6.61
N ALA A 36 -9.30 4.19 5.71
CA ALA A 36 -10.26 4.90 4.87
C ALA A 36 -9.56 5.31 3.57
N THR A 37 -10.28 5.39 2.45
CA THR A 37 -9.73 5.94 1.21
C THR A 37 -10.24 7.35 1.00
N VAL A 38 -9.33 8.30 0.87
CA VAL A 38 -9.65 9.68 0.52
C VAL A 38 -9.42 9.85 -0.97
N SER A 39 -10.36 10.49 -1.65
CA SER A 39 -10.21 10.88 -3.06
C SER A 39 -10.55 12.34 -3.25
N TRP A 40 -9.98 12.97 -4.27
CA TRP A 40 -10.16 14.37 -4.58
C TRP A 40 -10.06 14.61 -6.08
N GLU A 41 -10.39 15.82 -6.51
CA GLU A 41 -10.21 16.30 -7.87
C GLU A 41 -9.32 17.54 -7.87
N VAL A 42 -8.64 17.83 -8.97
CA VAL A 42 -7.81 19.02 -9.10
C VAL A 42 -8.28 19.82 -10.31
N PRO A 43 -8.60 21.12 -10.15
CA PRO A 43 -8.89 21.98 -11.28
C PRO A 43 -7.74 21.99 -12.30
N GLU A 44 -8.06 22.08 -13.58
CA GLU A 44 -7.06 22.21 -14.64
C GLU A 44 -6.34 23.56 -14.54
N GLY A 45 -5.04 23.59 -14.84
CA GLY A 45 -4.28 24.84 -14.92
C GLY A 45 -2.80 24.73 -14.58
N ASP A 46 -2.43 23.86 -13.63
CA ASP A 46 -1.06 23.77 -13.10
C ASP A 46 -0.49 22.35 -13.09
N ILE A 47 0.85 22.29 -13.17
CA ILE A 47 1.61 21.04 -13.06
C ILE A 47 1.64 20.60 -11.59
N ILE A 48 0.93 19.53 -11.28
CA ILE A 48 0.94 18.90 -9.97
C ILE A 48 2.01 17.82 -9.91
N ILE A 49 2.94 17.96 -8.98
CA ILE A 49 4.00 16.98 -8.71
C ILE A 49 3.63 16.02 -7.57
N GLY A 50 2.60 16.31 -6.79
CA GLY A 50 2.16 15.45 -5.70
C GLY A 50 1.04 16.04 -4.84
N PHE A 51 0.78 15.40 -3.72
CA PHE A 51 -0.24 15.78 -2.75
C PHE A 51 0.26 15.67 -1.31
N SER A 52 -0.26 16.54 -0.46
CA SER A 52 -0.09 16.48 0.99
C SER A 52 -1.46 16.34 1.62
N ILE A 53 -1.66 15.29 2.41
CA ILE A 53 -2.89 15.00 3.12
C ILE A 53 -2.61 15.25 4.61
N SER A 54 -3.33 16.19 5.20
CA SER A 54 -3.35 16.37 6.65
C SER A 54 -4.53 15.62 7.23
N GLN A 55 -4.27 14.86 8.28
CA GLN A 55 -5.23 14.13 9.06
C GLN A 55 -5.11 14.58 10.51
N GLN A 56 -6.23 14.91 11.14
CA GLN A 56 -6.26 15.32 12.53
C GLN A 56 -7.42 14.62 13.25
N ARG A 57 -7.17 14.09 14.44
CA ARG A 57 -8.27 13.63 15.32
C ARG A 57 -9.02 14.83 15.87
N MET A 58 -10.34 14.71 15.97
CA MET A 58 -11.18 15.76 16.56
C MET A 58 -10.84 16.07 18.02
N ASP A 59 -10.31 15.10 18.76
CA ASP A 59 -9.85 15.30 20.13
C ASP A 59 -8.55 16.11 20.25
N GLY A 60 -7.92 16.46 19.12
CA GLY A 60 -6.67 17.22 19.05
C GLY A 60 -5.42 16.45 19.49
N LYS A 61 -5.54 15.16 19.86
CA LYS A 61 -4.43 14.38 20.41
C LYS A 61 -3.45 13.88 19.35
N MET A 62 -3.89 13.83 18.10
CA MET A 62 -3.09 13.30 16.99
C MET A 62 -3.30 14.15 15.74
N GLN A 63 -2.18 14.44 15.08
CA GLN A 63 -2.15 15.00 13.73
C GLN A 63 -1.08 14.28 12.92
N ARG A 64 -1.42 13.91 11.70
CA ARG A 64 -0.56 13.19 10.76
C ARG A 64 -0.55 13.91 9.43
N PHE A 65 0.61 13.93 8.79
CA PHE A 65 0.78 14.43 7.43
C PHE A 65 1.32 13.32 6.56
N ILE A 66 0.64 13.07 5.44
CA ILE A 66 1.03 12.10 4.43
C ILE A 66 1.38 12.89 3.19
N ARG A 67 2.61 12.75 2.71
CA ARG A 67 3.10 13.43 1.50
C ARG A 67 3.41 12.39 0.44
N GLU A 68 2.71 12.49 -0.68
CA GLU A 68 2.97 11.66 -1.86
C GLU A 68 3.49 12.55 -2.98
N VAL A 69 4.75 12.35 -3.39
CA VAL A 69 5.40 13.08 -4.50
C VAL A 69 5.64 12.15 -5.67
N ASN A 70 5.81 12.72 -6.87
CA ASN A 70 5.94 11.99 -8.14
C ASN A 70 4.72 11.11 -8.44
N THR A 71 3.55 11.56 -8.00
CA THR A 71 2.30 10.86 -8.23
C THR A 71 1.26 11.82 -8.79
N THR A 72 0.47 11.31 -9.72
CA THR A 72 -0.76 11.97 -10.18
C THR A 72 -2.00 11.35 -9.56
N SER A 73 -1.85 10.31 -8.71
CA SER A 73 -2.97 9.66 -8.02
C SER A 73 -3.80 10.70 -7.29
N ARG A 74 -5.12 10.63 -7.54
CA ARG A 74 -6.12 11.52 -6.94
C ARG A 74 -6.82 10.86 -5.76
N SER A 75 -6.16 9.87 -5.17
CA SER A 75 -6.63 9.15 -4.01
C SER A 75 -5.46 8.65 -3.17
N CYS A 76 -5.68 8.59 -1.86
CA CYS A 76 -4.74 8.09 -0.88
C CYS A 76 -5.50 7.25 0.15
N VAL A 77 -4.94 6.10 0.50
CA VAL A 77 -5.46 5.28 1.59
C VAL A 77 -4.88 5.82 2.90
N LEU A 78 -5.71 6.08 3.89
CA LEU A 78 -5.32 6.34 5.26
C LEU A 78 -5.30 5.01 6.02
N TRP A 79 -4.24 4.77 6.77
CA TRP A 79 -4.03 3.56 7.56
C TRP A 79 -3.70 3.90 9.02
N ASP A 80 -3.74 2.89 9.89
CA ASP A 80 -3.54 2.99 11.34
C ASP A 80 -4.51 3.98 12.01
N LEU A 81 -5.78 3.94 11.60
CA LEU A 81 -6.84 4.71 12.24
C LEU A 81 -7.31 4.01 13.53
N GLU A 82 -7.72 4.79 14.51
CA GLU A 82 -8.46 4.26 15.65
C GLU A 82 -9.91 4.03 15.23
N GLU A 83 -10.50 2.95 15.74
CA GLU A 83 -11.90 2.64 15.52
C GLU A 83 -12.83 3.64 16.22
N GLU A 84 -14.06 3.75 15.72
CA GLU A 84 -15.11 4.60 16.29
C GLU A 84 -14.70 6.07 16.56
N THR A 85 -13.71 6.58 15.83
CA THR A 85 -13.02 7.85 16.10
C THR A 85 -13.27 8.86 15.00
N ASP A 86 -13.53 10.11 15.38
CA ASP A 86 -13.77 11.22 14.47
C ASP A 86 -12.47 11.89 14.00
N TYR A 87 -12.34 12.03 12.68
CA TYR A 87 -11.20 12.63 12.00
C TYR A 87 -11.62 13.80 11.11
N ILE A 88 -10.74 14.80 11.04
CA ILE A 88 -10.75 15.88 10.05
C ILE A 88 -9.63 15.61 9.06
N ILE A 89 -9.92 15.76 7.77
CA ILE A 89 -8.91 15.72 6.73
C ILE A 89 -8.91 16.98 5.86
N GLN A 90 -7.72 17.34 5.37
CA GLN A 90 -7.54 18.33 4.31
C GLN A 90 -6.48 17.83 3.33
N VAL A 91 -6.60 18.24 2.07
CA VAL A 91 -5.66 17.89 1.01
C VAL A 91 -5.09 19.17 0.40
N GLN A 92 -3.80 19.16 0.09
CA GLN A 92 -3.09 20.21 -0.63
C GLN A 92 -2.42 19.62 -1.86
N SER A 93 -2.49 20.33 -2.98
CA SER A 93 -1.71 20.02 -4.18
C SER A 93 -0.29 20.51 -3.98
N ILE A 94 0.69 19.75 -4.45
CA ILE A 94 2.10 20.14 -4.45
C ILE A 94 2.48 20.43 -5.89
N GLY A 95 2.98 21.63 -6.14
CA GLY A 95 3.48 22.09 -7.43
C GLY A 95 4.97 22.42 -7.36
N LEU A 96 5.51 22.94 -8.46
CA LEU A 96 6.93 23.29 -8.58
C LEU A 96 7.36 24.41 -7.60
N TYR A 97 6.49 25.38 -7.36
CA TYR A 97 6.79 26.55 -6.52
C TYR A 97 6.23 26.45 -5.10
N GLY A 98 5.70 25.28 -4.72
CA GLY A 98 5.19 25.00 -3.39
C GLY A 98 3.79 24.39 -3.36
N GLU A 99 3.19 24.40 -2.18
CA GLU A 99 1.90 23.77 -1.91
C GLU A 99 0.75 24.74 -2.12
N SER A 100 -0.39 24.22 -2.58
CA SER A 100 -1.65 24.96 -2.66
C SER A 100 -2.17 25.34 -1.27
N GLN A 101 -3.21 26.16 -1.27
CA GLN A 101 -4.10 26.24 -0.10
C GLN A 101 -4.72 24.87 0.21
N ALA A 102 -5.11 24.66 1.47
CA ALA A 102 -5.79 23.45 1.90
C ALA A 102 -7.21 23.39 1.34
N SER A 103 -7.64 22.18 0.98
CA SER A 103 -9.02 21.89 0.60
C SER A 103 -10.00 22.22 1.73
N LYS A 104 -11.30 22.15 1.39
CA LYS A 104 -12.36 22.09 2.40
C LYS A 104 -12.08 20.94 3.38
N ARG A 105 -12.37 21.19 4.66
CA ARG A 105 -12.28 20.18 5.73
C ARG A 105 -13.37 19.14 5.53
N VAL A 106 -12.97 17.89 5.43
CA VAL A 106 -13.90 16.76 5.38
C VAL A 106 -13.84 16.03 6.72
N HIS A 107 -15.02 15.72 7.23
CA HIS A 107 -15.22 15.05 8.51
C HIS A 107 -15.69 13.64 8.24
N PHE A 108 -15.07 12.67 8.90
CA PHE A 108 -15.54 11.29 8.87
C PHE A 108 -15.24 10.61 10.20
N ARG A 109 -16.01 9.56 10.50
CA ARG A 109 -15.82 8.72 11.68
C ARG A 109 -15.50 7.31 11.23
N THR A 110 -14.48 6.68 11.80
CA THR A 110 -14.16 5.28 11.52
C THR A 110 -15.23 4.33 12.06
N LEU A 111 -15.32 3.14 11.46
CA LEU A 111 -16.25 2.12 11.92
C LEU A 111 -15.75 1.47 13.21
N LYS A 112 -16.64 0.76 13.90
CA LYS A 112 -16.26 -0.13 14.99
C LYS A 112 -15.71 -1.44 14.43
N LYS A 113 -14.62 -1.96 14.99
CA LYS A 113 -14.15 -3.32 14.69
C LYS A 113 -15.20 -4.29 15.20
N THR A 114 -15.79 -5.04 14.28
CA THR A 114 -16.71 -6.10 14.68
C THR A 114 -15.86 -7.24 15.23
N ASP A 115 -15.89 -7.44 16.54
CA ASP A 115 -15.27 -8.61 17.19
C ASP A 115 -15.86 -9.88 16.59
N ARG A 116 -15.10 -10.56 15.72
CA ARG A 116 -15.43 -11.93 15.34
C ARG A 116 -15.02 -12.87 16.47
N PHE A 117 -15.88 -12.96 17.47
CA PHE A 117 -16.60 -14.21 17.79
C PHE A 117 -17.74 -13.91 18.77
N PRO A 118 -18.99 -14.16 18.34
CA PRO A 118 -19.67 -15.33 18.90
C PRO A 118 -20.33 -16.21 17.83
N SER A 119 -20.37 -17.48 18.17
CA SER A 119 -21.06 -18.57 17.49
C SER A 119 -22.52 -18.26 17.13
N ASN A 120 -22.87 -18.76 15.94
CA ASN A 120 -24.19 -19.08 15.39
C ASN A 120 -25.05 -17.99 14.72
N SER A 121 -25.45 -18.38 13.49
CA SER A 121 -26.70 -18.07 12.79
C SER A 121 -26.96 -16.63 12.32
N SER A 122 -26.58 -16.35 11.07
CA SER A 122 -27.55 -16.06 10.01
C SER A 122 -26.84 -15.97 8.65
N ASN A 123 -27.24 -16.88 7.77
CA ASN A 123 -26.79 -16.98 6.39
C ASN A 123 -27.08 -15.68 5.63
N GLN A 124 -26.31 -15.43 4.55
CA GLN A 124 -26.53 -14.43 3.48
C GLN A 124 -25.62 -13.19 3.47
N GLY A 125 -24.30 -13.40 3.44
CA GLY A 125 -23.36 -12.31 3.09
C GLY A 125 -21.97 -12.75 2.62
N LEU A 126 -21.69 -14.06 2.53
CA LEU A 126 -20.34 -14.58 2.32
C LEU A 126 -19.93 -14.68 0.83
N ASP A 127 -20.81 -14.31 -0.10
CA ASP A 127 -20.63 -14.70 -1.50
C ASP A 127 -19.99 -13.59 -2.35
N LYS A 128 -20.00 -12.33 -1.88
CA LYS A 128 -19.43 -11.20 -2.64
C LYS A 128 -17.93 -10.97 -2.39
N ALA A 129 -17.38 -11.42 -1.27
CA ALA A 129 -15.95 -11.30 -0.98
C ALA A 129 -15.11 -12.43 -1.61
N ARG A 130 -15.71 -13.60 -1.89
CA ARG A 130 -15.04 -14.75 -2.52
C ARG A 130 -14.82 -14.56 -4.03
N HIS A 131 -15.48 -13.58 -4.64
CA HIS A 131 -15.49 -13.41 -6.09
C HIS A 131 -14.25 -12.67 -6.63
N LEU A 132 -13.67 -11.71 -5.89
CA LEU A 132 -12.43 -11.05 -6.33
C LEU A 132 -11.15 -11.78 -5.91
N GLN A 133 -11.20 -12.68 -4.92
CA GLN A 133 -10.02 -13.40 -4.43
C GLN A 133 -9.73 -14.70 -5.19
N THR A 134 -10.69 -15.23 -5.96
CA THR A 134 -10.54 -16.53 -6.64
C THR A 134 -9.65 -16.43 -7.90
N GLY A 135 -9.56 -15.26 -8.56
CA GLY A 135 -8.76 -15.09 -9.78
C GLY A 135 -7.27 -14.80 -9.53
N GLU A 136 -6.95 -14.02 -8.50
CA GLU A 136 -5.57 -13.59 -8.22
C GLU A 136 -4.73 -14.69 -7.58
N MET A 137 -5.34 -15.51 -6.70
CA MET A 137 -4.67 -16.63 -6.04
C MET A 137 -4.27 -17.74 -7.03
N ILE A 138 -5.01 -17.91 -8.13
CA ILE A 138 -4.68 -18.89 -9.16
C ILE A 138 -3.36 -18.53 -9.85
N ILE A 139 -3.12 -17.24 -10.13
CA ILE A 139 -1.88 -16.78 -10.77
C ILE A 139 -0.68 -17.10 -9.89
N ILE A 140 -0.78 -16.81 -8.58
CA ILE A 140 0.29 -17.09 -7.62
C ILE A 140 0.56 -18.61 -7.54
N VAL A 141 -0.47 -19.44 -7.51
CA VAL A 141 -0.33 -20.91 -7.48
C VAL A 141 0.32 -21.44 -8.76
N VAL A 142 -0.09 -20.95 -9.93
CA VAL A 142 0.49 -21.38 -11.22
C VAL A 142 1.96 -20.97 -11.32
N VAL A 143 2.31 -19.74 -10.92
CA VAL A 143 3.69 -19.26 -10.90
C VAL A 143 4.55 -20.09 -9.94
N LEU A 144 4.05 -20.38 -8.74
CA LEU A 144 4.74 -21.23 -7.76
C LEU A 144 5.00 -22.64 -8.30
N LEU A 145 4.02 -23.27 -8.96
CA LEU A 145 4.18 -24.60 -9.55
C LEU A 145 5.20 -24.60 -10.69
N MET A 146 5.20 -23.57 -11.54
CA MET A 146 6.17 -23.44 -12.62
C MET A 146 7.60 -23.27 -12.09
N TRP A 147 7.79 -22.45 -11.06
CA TRP A 147 9.07 -22.27 -10.38
C TRP A 147 9.55 -23.56 -9.69
N ALA A 148 8.65 -24.29 -9.00
CA ALA A 148 9.00 -25.56 -8.36
C ALA A 148 9.46 -26.61 -9.38
N ALA A 149 8.82 -26.68 -10.56
CA ALA A 149 9.23 -27.57 -11.64
C ALA A 149 10.63 -27.21 -12.19
N VAL A 150 10.91 -25.91 -12.38
CA VAL A 150 12.24 -25.44 -12.81
C VAL A 150 13.31 -25.80 -11.78
N ILE A 151 13.05 -25.56 -10.49
CA ILE A 151 13.96 -25.92 -9.39
C ILE A 151 14.19 -27.44 -9.35
N ALA A 152 13.14 -28.26 -9.52
CA ALA A 152 13.26 -29.70 -9.56
C ALA A 152 14.10 -30.20 -10.77
N LEU A 153 13.99 -29.55 -11.93
CA LEU A 153 14.84 -29.83 -13.09
C LEU A 153 16.30 -29.50 -12.79
N PHE A 154 16.58 -28.34 -12.18
CA PHE A 154 17.92 -27.97 -11.75
C PHE A 154 18.48 -28.93 -10.68
N CYS A 155 17.67 -29.38 -9.72
CA CYS A 155 18.08 -30.39 -8.74
C CYS A 155 18.45 -31.72 -9.40
N ARG A 156 17.67 -32.21 -10.38
CA ARG A 156 18.02 -33.42 -11.13
C ARG A 156 19.27 -33.24 -11.98
N GLN A 157 19.43 -32.08 -12.60
CA GLN A 157 20.61 -31.79 -13.38
C GLN A 157 21.88 -31.69 -12.51
N TYR A 158 21.75 -31.16 -11.28
CA TYR A 158 22.83 -31.16 -10.28
C TYR A 158 23.17 -32.57 -9.78
N ASP A 159 22.16 -33.42 -9.54
CA ASP A 159 22.35 -34.82 -9.11
C ASP A 159 23.11 -35.63 -10.17
N ILE A 160 22.74 -35.48 -11.45
CA ILE A 160 23.41 -36.12 -12.59
C ILE A 160 24.89 -35.71 -12.68
N ILE A 161 25.23 -34.44 -12.41
CA ILE A 161 26.64 -33.97 -12.43
C ILE A 161 27.43 -34.54 -11.25
N LYS A 162 26.81 -34.63 -10.07
CA LYS A 162 27.48 -35.13 -8.85
C LYS A 162 27.78 -36.63 -8.91
N ASP A 163 26.87 -37.43 -9.47
CA ASP A 163 27.08 -38.88 -9.60
C ASP A 163 28.20 -39.22 -10.61
N ASN A 164 28.43 -38.36 -11.62
CA ASN A 164 29.49 -38.54 -12.60
C ASN A 164 30.91 -38.43 -11.98
N ASP A 165 31.12 -37.50 -11.04
CA ASP A 165 32.41 -37.35 -10.33
C ASP A 165 32.75 -38.59 -9.47
N SER A 166 31.73 -39.26 -8.93
CA SER A 166 31.92 -40.47 -8.14
C SER A 166 32.33 -41.69 -8.97
N SER A 167 31.96 -41.73 -10.26
CA SER A 167 32.30 -42.83 -11.17
C SER A 167 33.75 -42.74 -11.68
N ASN A 168 34.24 -41.53 -11.99
CA ASN A 168 35.59 -41.35 -12.54
C ASN A 168 36.71 -41.51 -11.50
N SER A 169 36.40 -41.42 -10.19
CA SER A 169 37.39 -41.65 -9.12
C SER A 169 37.63 -43.14 -8.80
N LYS A 170 36.73 -44.05 -9.19
CA LYS A 170 36.85 -45.49 -8.88
C LYS A 170 37.79 -46.23 -9.83
N ASP A 171 37.94 -45.75 -11.07
CA ASP A 171 38.79 -46.41 -12.07
C ASP A 171 40.29 -46.11 -11.88
N GLY A 172 40.63 -45.00 -11.21
CA GLY A 172 42.02 -44.66 -10.85
C GLY A 172 42.55 -45.41 -9.62
N GLY A 173 41.69 -46.04 -8.81
CA GLY A 173 42.06 -46.71 -7.56
C GLY A 173 42.47 -48.18 -7.70
N LEU A 174 42.12 -48.84 -8.81
CA LEU A 174 42.30 -50.30 -8.96
C LEU A 174 43.67 -50.71 -9.53
N LEU A 175 44.45 -49.77 -10.08
CA LEU A 175 45.80 -50.05 -10.59
C LEU A 175 46.94 -49.96 -9.55
N ARG A 176 46.63 -49.61 -8.28
CA ARG A 176 47.66 -49.49 -7.22
C ARG A 176 47.73 -50.69 -6.26
N SER A 177 47.02 -51.79 -6.55
CA SER A 177 47.07 -53.03 -5.76
C SER A 177 47.46 -54.23 -6.63
N LYS A 178 48.66 -54.19 -7.22
CA LYS A 178 49.29 -55.39 -7.81
C LYS A 178 50.82 -55.37 -7.92
N VAL A 179 51.50 -54.44 -7.24
CA VAL A 179 52.98 -54.44 -7.13
C VAL A 179 53.33 -54.29 -5.66
N GLY A 180 53.45 -55.42 -4.96
CA GLY A 180 53.78 -55.43 -3.54
C GLY A 180 53.69 -56.81 -2.90
N HIS A 181 54.02 -57.86 -3.65
CA HIS A 181 54.34 -59.16 -3.08
C HIS A 181 55.19 -59.95 -4.09
N LEU A 182 56.49 -59.71 -4.02
CA LEU A 182 57.60 -60.61 -4.35
C LEU A 182 58.85 -60.02 -3.70
#